data_AF-A0A3N2MMT3-F1
#
_entry.id   AF-A0A3N2MMT3-F1
#
_cell.length_a   1.000
_cell.length_b   1.000
_cell.length_c   1.000
_cell.angle_alpha   90.00
_cell.angle_beta   90.00
_cell.angle_gamma   90.00
#
_symmetry.space_group_name_H-M   'P 1'
#
loop_
_entity.id
_entity.type
_entity.pdbx_description
1 polymer ?
#
loop_
_entity_poly.entity_id
_entity_poly.type
_entity_poly.pdbx_seq_one_letter_code
_entity_poly.pdbx_strand_id
1 'polypeptide(L)'
;MNHRIKRIELRLTEAEAQFIREKSKGYRSVSQYIRDAVAEFSDTDAKRRLELINELGKLYREYHNELFHLSANLNQVVKRANELAVAGLLSKSYLEKTVIPAVRGIEGTVSAIRSALLDVTKQATLLHRGK
;
A
#
# COMPACT_ATOMS: atom_id res chain seq x y z
N MET A 1 -4.46 43.09 7.51
CA MET A 1 -4.42 42.32 6.24
C MET A 1 -2.99 42.33 5.74
N ASN A 2 -2.41 41.18 5.39
CA ASN A 2 -1.02 41.12 4.92
C ASN A 2 -1.01 41.40 3.41
N HIS A 3 -0.54 42.59 3.00
CA HIS A 3 -0.52 42.99 1.59
C HIS A 3 0.64 42.32 0.85
N ARG A 4 0.34 41.63 -0.24
CA ARG A 4 1.34 40.94 -1.06
C ARG A 4 2.01 41.95 -2.01
N ILE A 5 3.22 42.40 -1.65
CA ILE A 5 3.95 43.48 -2.36
C ILE A 5 5.15 42.99 -3.20
N LYS A 6 5.58 41.74 -3.04
CA LYS A 6 6.71 41.17 -3.78
C LYS A 6 6.27 40.71 -5.17
N ARG A 7 7.11 40.97 -6.18
CA ARG A 7 6.89 40.60 -7.58
C ARG A 7 7.98 39.64 -8.06
N ILE A 8 7.60 38.72 -8.93
CA ILE A 8 8.48 37.77 -9.61
C ILE A 8 8.24 37.95 -11.10
N GLU A 9 9.31 38.14 -11.88
CA GLU A 9 9.24 38.21 -13.33
C GLU A 9 9.56 36.84 -13.92
N LEU A 10 8.70 36.36 -14.82
CA LEU A 10 8.81 35.06 -15.48
C LEU A 10 9.06 35.31 -16.97
N ARG A 11 10.09 34.68 -17.54
CA ARG A 11 10.32 34.66 -18.99
C ARG A 11 9.48 33.52 -19.56
N LEU A 12 8.58 33.85 -20.47
CA LEU A 12 7.64 32.91 -21.08
C LEU A 12 7.68 33.09 -22.60
N THR A 13 7.47 31.99 -23.32
CA THR A 13 7.08 32.04 -24.73
C THR A 13 5.63 32.51 -24.85
N GLU A 14 5.25 32.96 -26.04
CA GLU A 14 3.88 33.42 -26.32
C GLU A 14 2.84 32.32 -26.07
N ALA A 15 3.17 31.08 -26.43
CA ALA A 15 2.31 29.91 -26.18
C ALA A 15 2.11 29.63 -24.68
N GLU A 16 3.18 29.70 -23.88
CA GLU A 16 3.10 29.50 -22.43
C GLU A 16 2.29 30.60 -21.74
N ALA A 17 2.44 31.86 -22.17
CA ALA A 17 1.68 32.98 -21.65
C ALA A 17 0.18 32.82 -21.92
N GLN A 18 -0.19 32.41 -23.13
CA GLN A 18 -1.58 32.15 -23.51
C GLN A 18 -2.16 30.96 -22.74
N PHE A 19 -1.39 29.88 -22.60
CA PHE A 19 -1.79 28.70 -21.84
C PHE A 19 -2.07 29.03 -20.37
N ILE A 20 -1.17 29.76 -19.70
CA ILE A 20 -1.36 30.18 -18.30
C ILE A 20 -2.60 31.07 -18.18
N ARG A 21 -2.79 32.00 -19.12
CA ARG A 21 -3.95 32.90 -19.12
C ARG A 21 -5.25 32.12 -19.26
N GLU A 22 -5.29 31.13 -20.14
CA GLU A 22 -6.45 30.27 -20.34
C GLU A 22 -6.77 29.42 -19.11
N LYS A 23 -5.77 28.78 -18.50
CA LYS A 23 -5.96 27.98 -17.28
C LYS A 23 -6.35 28.82 -16.07
N SER A 24 -5.96 30.09 -16.04
CA SER A 24 -6.29 31.01 -14.95
C SER A 24 -7.70 31.60 -15.00
N LYS A 25 -8.50 31.36 -16.05
CA LYS A 25 -9.85 31.96 -16.23
C LYS A 25 -10.81 31.71 -15.07
N GLY A 26 -10.66 30.60 -14.34
CA GLY A 26 -11.46 30.26 -13.15
C GLY A 26 -10.96 30.88 -11.84
N TYR A 27 -9.83 31.59 -11.86
CA TYR A 27 -9.18 32.16 -10.69
C TYR A 27 -9.34 33.69 -10.67
N ARG A 28 -9.26 34.29 -9.47
CA ARG A 28 -9.33 35.75 -9.31
C ARG A 28 -8.20 36.52 -10.00
N SER A 29 -7.06 35.86 -10.25
CA SER A 29 -5.92 36.42 -11.00
C SER A 29 -4.96 35.32 -11.42
N VAL A 30 -4.14 35.60 -12.44
CA VAL A 30 -3.01 34.74 -12.83
C VAL A 30 -2.06 34.50 -11.65
N SER A 31 -1.81 35.52 -10.83
CA SER A 31 -0.96 35.37 -9.65
C SER A 31 -1.59 34.47 -8.59
N GLN A 32 -2.92 34.41 -8.48
CA GLN A 32 -3.60 33.47 -7.59
C GLN A 32 -3.47 32.04 -8.13
N TYR A 33 -3.72 31.84 -9.42
CA TYR A 33 -3.53 30.56 -10.09
C TYR A 33 -2.11 30.01 -9.91
N ILE A 34 -1.08 30.83 -10.17
CA ILE A 34 0.32 30.41 -10.01
C ILE A 34 0.65 30.05 -8.56
N ARG A 35 0.14 30.79 -7.57
CA ARG A 35 0.40 30.46 -6.15
C ARG A 35 -0.27 29.16 -5.73
N ASP A 36 -1.51 28.95 -6.15
CA ASP A 36 -2.25 27.73 -5.83
C ASP A 36 -1.60 26.53 -6.53
N ALA A 37 -1.21 26.70 -7.80
CA ALA A 37 -0.44 25.70 -8.54
C ALA A 37 0.94 25.43 -7.91
N VAL A 38 1.66 26.45 -7.45
CA VAL A 38 2.94 26.26 -6.75
C VAL A 38 2.72 25.57 -5.41
N ALA A 39 1.67 25.90 -4.66
CA ALA A 39 1.32 25.22 -3.41
C ALA A 39 0.98 23.75 -3.66
N GLU A 40 0.17 23.46 -4.67
CA GLU A 40 -0.21 22.12 -5.10
C GLU A 40 0.98 21.33 -5.67
N PHE A 41 1.85 21.95 -6.46
CA PHE A 41 3.04 21.31 -7.03
C PHE A 41 4.18 21.15 -6.01
N SER A 42 4.25 22.04 -5.01
CA SER A 42 5.14 21.92 -3.85
C SER A 42 4.69 20.82 -2.90
N ASP A 43 3.50 20.23 -3.10
CA ASP A 43 3.05 18.97 -2.51
C ASP A 43 3.82 17.78 -3.12
N THR A 44 5.16 17.91 -3.18
CA THR A 44 6.11 16.79 -3.33
C THR A 44 5.82 15.68 -2.33
N ASP A 45 5.23 16.03 -1.19
CA ASP A 45 4.66 15.09 -0.23
C ASP A 45 3.53 14.26 -0.84
N ALA A 46 2.58 14.81 -1.59
CA ALA A 46 1.52 14.03 -2.25
C ALA A 46 2.08 13.03 -3.26
N LYS A 47 3.02 13.44 -4.13
CA LYS A 47 3.66 12.52 -5.09
C LYS A 47 4.46 11.42 -4.38
N ARG A 48 5.25 11.79 -3.36
CA ARG A 48 6.04 10.84 -2.56
C ARG A 48 5.15 9.91 -1.74
N ARG A 49 4.02 10.38 -1.23
CA ARG A 49 2.99 9.57 -0.56
C ARG A 49 2.36 8.56 -1.52
N LEU A 50 2.03 8.96 -2.75
CA LEU A 50 1.53 8.05 -3.78
C LEU A 50 2.56 6.97 -4.13
N GLU A 51 3.83 7.34 -4.27
CA GLU A 51 4.93 6.38 -4.49
C GLU A 51 5.04 5.39 -3.32
N LEU A 52 5.00 5.87 -2.07
CA LEU A 52 5.03 5.02 -0.87
C LEU A 52 3.82 4.08 -0.78
N ILE A 53 2.62 4.53 -1.15
CA ILE A 53 1.41 3.67 -1.20
C ILE A 53 1.60 2.56 -2.24
N ASN A 54 2.15 2.90 -3.41
CA ASN A 54 2.41 1.92 -4.47
C ASN A 54 3.45 0.88 -4.05
N GLU A 55 4.55 1.31 -3.41
CA GLU A 55 5.57 0.43 -2.83
C GLU A 55 4.96 -0.50 -1.77
N LEU A 56 4.11 0.04 -0.88
CA LEU A 56 3.43 -0.74 0.15
C LEU A 56 2.45 -1.76 -0.45
N GLY A 57 1.77 -1.39 -1.54
CA GLY A 57 0.89 -2.30 -2.30
C GLY A 57 1.65 -3.39 -3.06
N LYS A 58 2.91 -3.17 -3.46
CA LYS A 58 3.78 -4.24 -3.99
C LYS A 58 4.20 -5.19 -2.88
N LEU A 59 4.70 -4.64 -1.77
CA LEU A 59 5.13 -5.39 -0.60
C LEU A 59 4.02 -6.31 -0.07
N TYR A 60 2.79 -5.78 0.04
CA TYR A 60 1.62 -6.58 0.42
C TYR A 60 1.41 -7.78 -0.51
N ARG A 61 1.46 -7.57 -1.83
CA ARG A 61 1.22 -8.64 -2.80
C ARG A 61 2.31 -9.71 -2.76
N GLU A 62 3.56 -9.31 -2.61
CA GLU A 62 4.70 -10.22 -2.49
C GLU A 62 4.57 -11.12 -1.26
N TYR A 63 4.44 -10.53 -0.07
CA TYR A 63 4.27 -11.31 1.16
C TYR A 63 2.96 -12.11 1.18
N HIS A 64 1.88 -11.59 0.60
CA HIS A 64 0.63 -12.35 0.50
C HIS A 64 0.83 -13.66 -0.29
N ASN A 65 1.56 -13.59 -1.41
CA ASN A 65 1.87 -14.75 -2.25
C ASN A 65 2.79 -15.73 -1.54
N GLU A 66 3.86 -15.26 -0.90
CA GLU A 66 4.75 -16.13 -0.11
C GLU A 66 4.00 -16.85 1.01
N LEU A 67 3.18 -16.13 1.78
CA LEU A 67 2.35 -16.70 2.83
C LEU A 67 1.32 -17.68 2.27
N PHE A 68 0.79 -17.45 1.07
CA PHE A 68 -0.09 -18.40 0.39
C PHE A 68 0.62 -19.71 0.09
N HIS A 69 1.83 -19.63 -0.47
CA HIS A 69 2.64 -20.81 -0.77
C HIS A 69 3.00 -21.58 0.51
N LEU A 70 3.34 -20.89 1.59
CA LEU A 70 3.60 -21.51 2.89
C LEU A 70 2.36 -22.26 3.42
N SER A 71 1.18 -21.65 3.37
CA SER A 71 -0.08 -22.32 3.75
C SER A 71 -0.38 -23.54 2.88
N ALA A 72 -0.15 -23.45 1.56
CA ALA A 72 -0.35 -24.57 0.64
C ALA A 72 0.60 -25.75 0.96
N ASN A 73 1.87 -25.45 1.26
CA ASN A 73 2.87 -26.46 1.64
C ASN A 73 2.50 -27.13 2.97
N LEU A 74 2.05 -26.36 3.97
CA LEU A 74 1.60 -26.92 5.25
C LEU A 74 0.45 -27.90 5.07
N ASN A 75 -0.52 -27.56 4.22
CA ASN A 75 -1.65 -28.44 3.93
C ASN A 75 -1.19 -29.76 3.28
N GLN A 76 -0.19 -29.70 2.39
CA GLN A 76 0.41 -30.91 1.80
C GLN A 76 1.12 -31.76 2.85
N VAL A 77 1.89 -31.14 3.76
CA VAL A 77 2.56 -31.83 4.86
C VAL A 77 1.54 -32.54 5.76
N VAL A 78 0.45 -31.88 6.13
CA VAL A 78 -0.62 -32.50 6.94
C VAL A 78 -1.27 -33.66 6.19
N LYS A 79 -1.59 -33.49 4.90
CA LYS A 79 -2.17 -34.56 4.07
C LYS A 79 -1.24 -35.78 4.05
N ARG A 80 0.06 -35.56 3.83
CA ARG A 80 1.06 -36.63 3.81
C ARG A 80 1.20 -37.31 5.16
N ALA A 81 1.21 -36.54 6.25
CA ALA A 81 1.26 -37.09 7.60
C ALA A 81 0.02 -37.94 7.91
N ASN A 82 -1.15 -37.55 7.42
CA ASN A 82 -2.38 -38.34 7.55
C ASN A 82 -2.31 -39.65 6.74
N GLU A 83 -1.84 -39.60 5.48
CA GLU A 83 -1.62 -40.81 4.67
C GLU A 83 -0.67 -41.81 5.36
N LEU A 84 0.44 -41.32 5.93
CA LEU A 84 1.38 -42.14 6.69
C LEU A 84 0.73 -42.73 7.95
N ALA A 85 -0.14 -41.98 8.62
CA ALA A 85 -0.85 -42.48 9.80
C ALA A 85 -1.85 -43.59 9.47
N VAL A 86 -2.59 -43.45 8.36
CA VAL A 86 -3.50 -44.50 7.85
C VAL A 86 -2.73 -45.76 7.45
N ALA A 87 -1.54 -45.60 6.85
CA ALA A 87 -0.66 -46.72 6.50
C ALA A 87 0.04 -47.37 7.71
N GLY A 88 -0.16 -46.85 8.93
CA GLY A 88 0.52 -47.33 10.15
C GLY A 88 2.01 -46.95 10.24
N LEU A 89 2.51 -46.13 9.32
CA LEU A 89 3.91 -45.66 9.28
C LEU A 89 4.15 -44.45 10.19
N LEU A 90 3.08 -43.76 10.60
CA LEU A 90 3.10 -42.69 11.59
C LEU A 90 2.08 -43.01 12.69
N SER A 91 2.45 -42.85 13.97
CA SER A 91 1.46 -43.07 15.02
C SER A 91 0.37 -42.00 14.97
N LYS A 92 -0.90 -42.43 15.00
CA LYS A 92 -2.05 -41.52 15.03
C LYS A 92 -1.99 -40.55 16.23
N SER A 93 -1.52 -41.03 17.39
CA SER A 93 -1.34 -40.19 18.57
C SER A 93 -0.31 -39.08 18.36
N TYR A 94 0.77 -39.32 17.60
CA TYR A 94 1.76 -38.29 17.31
C TYR A 94 1.23 -37.25 16.32
N LEU A 95 0.48 -37.69 15.30
CA LEU A 95 -0.20 -36.80 14.37
C LEU A 95 -1.16 -35.85 15.12
N GLU A 96 -2.00 -36.39 16.00
CA GLU A 96 -3.03 -35.64 16.71
C GLU A 96 -2.49 -34.73 17.81
N LYS A 97 -1.47 -35.18 18.57
CA LYS A 97 -0.97 -34.44 19.75
C LYS A 97 0.21 -33.52 19.44
N THR A 98 0.92 -33.74 18.33
CA THR A 98 2.13 -32.98 18.01
C THR A 98 2.00 -32.24 16.68
N VAL A 99 1.74 -32.96 15.59
CA VAL A 99 1.78 -32.38 14.23
C VAL A 99 0.62 -31.42 14.00
N ILE A 100 -0.62 -31.83 14.27
CA ILE A 100 -1.80 -30.99 14.05
C ILE A 100 -1.74 -29.70 14.90
N PRO A 101 -1.43 -29.73 16.21
CA PRO A 101 -1.30 -28.52 17.01
C PRO A 101 -0.21 -27.57 16.50
N ALA A 102 0.96 -28.11 16.10
CA ALA A 102 2.04 -27.30 15.56
C ALA A 102 1.64 -26.59 14.26
N VAL A 103 0.99 -27.32 13.33
CA VAL A 103 0.51 -26.73 12.07
C VAL A 103 -0.54 -25.65 12.33
N ARG A 104 -1.51 -25.89 13.23
CA ARG A 104 -2.51 -24.89 13.61
C ARG A 104 -1.88 -23.62 14.19
N GLY A 105 -0.81 -23.76 14.99
CA GLY A 105 -0.07 -22.61 15.51
C GLY A 105 0.58 -21.77 14.40
N ILE A 106 1.17 -22.43 13.39
CA ILE A 106 1.76 -21.77 12.23
C ILE A 106 0.66 -21.10 11.38
N GLU A 107 -0.45 -21.78 11.11
CA GLU A 107 -1.59 -21.21 10.37
C GLU A 107 -2.16 -19.98 11.08
N GLY A 108 -2.27 -20.02 12.41
CA GLY A 108 -2.68 -18.87 13.22
C GLY A 108 -1.73 -17.68 13.08
N THR A 109 -0.42 -17.93 13.08
CA THR A 109 0.61 -16.89 12.90
C THR A 109 0.53 -16.29 11.49
N VAL A 110 0.42 -17.12 10.46
CA VAL A 110 0.28 -16.67 9.06
C VAL A 110 -0.99 -15.83 8.87
N SER A 111 -2.10 -16.24 9.47
CA SER A 111 -3.37 -15.49 9.45
C SER A 111 -3.22 -14.12 10.13
N ALA A 112 -2.58 -14.07 11.31
CA ALA A 112 -2.33 -12.81 12.01
C ALA A 112 -1.45 -11.85 11.18
N ILE A 113 -0.40 -12.34 10.53
CA ILE A 113 0.45 -11.54 9.63
C ILE A 113 -0.37 -10.99 8.46
N ARG A 114 -1.21 -11.83 7.82
CA ARG A 114 -2.08 -11.37 6.72
C ARG A 114 -3.04 -10.27 7.16
N SER A 115 -3.67 -10.41 8.33
CA SER A 115 -4.55 -9.38 8.88
C SER A 115 -3.80 -8.08 9.16
N ALA A 116 -2.63 -8.15 9.80
CA ALA A 116 -1.81 -6.97 10.08
C ALA A 116 -1.39 -6.24 8.78
N LEU A 117 -0.98 -6.99 7.76
CA LEU A 117 -0.63 -6.44 6.44
C LEU A 117 -1.84 -5.77 5.75
N LEU A 118 -3.02 -6.38 5.84
CA LEU A 118 -4.26 -5.80 5.32
C LEU A 118 -4.62 -4.49 6.03
N ASP A 119 -4.48 -4.45 7.35
CA ASP A 119 -4.80 -3.28 8.16
C ASP A 119 -3.85 -2.12 7.87
N VAL A 120 -2.53 -2.37 7.81
CA VAL A 120 -1.55 -1.34 7.42
C VAL A 120 -1.84 -0.79 6.02
N THR A 121 -2.22 -1.65 5.07
CA THR A 121 -2.59 -1.22 3.71
C THR A 121 -3.88 -0.40 3.69
N LYS A 122 -4.89 -0.78 4.48
CA LYS A 122 -6.14 0.00 4.63
C LYS A 122 -5.87 1.36 5.26
N GLN A 123 -5.06 1.44 6.30
CA GLN A 123 -4.71 2.72 6.94
C GLN A 123 -3.97 3.64 5.96
N ALA A 124 -3.01 3.10 5.21
CA ALA A 124 -2.27 3.86 4.19
C ALA A 124 -3.20 4.41 3.08
N THR A 125 -4.23 3.67 2.68
CA THR A 125 -5.20 4.10 1.65
C THR A 125 -6.27 5.05 2.19
N LEU A 126 -6.69 4.93 3.45
CA LEU A 126 -7.65 5.84 4.10
C LEU A 126 -7.04 7.23 4.35
N LEU A 127 -5.74 7.31 4.68
CA LEU A 127 -5.00 8.58 4.80
C LEU A 127 -5.01 9.42 3.52
N HIS A 128 -5.29 8.81 2.36
CA HIS A 128 -5.44 9.53 1.09
C HIS A 128 -6.87 10.10 0.90
N ARG A 129 -7.91 9.49 1.48
CA ARG A 129 -9.32 9.92 1.26
C ARG A 129 -9.77 11.07 2.15
N GLY A 130 -8.94 11.50 3.09
CA GLY A 130 -9.22 12.60 4.02
C GLY A 130 -8.47 13.89 3.68
N LYS A 131 -8.65 14.42 2.46
CA LYS A 131 -8.41 15.84 2.11
C LYS A 131 -9.35 16.24 0.98
#